data_AF-A0AA51QNP0-F1
#
_entry.id   AF-A0AA51QNP0-F1
#
_cell.length_a   1.000
_cell.length_b   1.000
_cell.length_c   1.000
_cell.angle_alpha   90.00
_cell.angle_beta   90.00
_cell.angle_gamma   90.00
#
_symmetry.space_group_name_H-M   'P 1'
#
loop_
_entity.id
_entity.type
_entity.pdbx_description
1 polymer ?
#
loop_
_entity_poly.entity_id
_entity_poly.type
_entity_poly.pdbx_seq_one_letter_code
_entity_poly.pdbx_strand_id
1 'polypeptide(L)' 'MIETPVIVGIVSICIGFVLFVLAASGTRGGWNRKLTITLFVLSVLFLTLVPVTGAVFFAT' A
#
# COMPACT_ATOMS: atom_id res chain seq x y z
N MET A 1 4.22 -8.21 -23.24
CA MET A 1 4.45 -9.10 -22.09
C MET A 1 4.71 -8.23 -20.89
N ILE A 2 3.79 -8.18 -19.93
CA ILE A 2 4.02 -7.42 -18.69
C ILE A 2 4.91 -8.31 -17.83
N GLU A 3 6.09 -7.81 -17.49
CA GLU A 3 7.02 -8.48 -16.60
C GLU A 3 6.31 -8.75 -15.27
N THR A 4 6.34 -9.99 -14.79
CA THR A 4 5.82 -10.44 -13.50
C THR A 4 6.04 -9.45 -12.34
N PRO A 5 7.23 -8.84 -12.17
CA PRO A 5 7.46 -7.82 -11.15
C PRO A 5 6.60 -6.55 -11.27
N VAL A 6 6.31 -6.11 -12.48
CA VAL A 6 5.47 -4.93 -12.71
C VAL A 6 4.04 -5.23 -12.25
N ILE A 7 3.56 -6.45 -12.50
CA ILE A 7 2.25 -6.91 -12.02
C ILE A 7 2.22 -6.91 -10.48
N VAL A 8 3.26 -7.44 -9.83
CA VAL A 8 3.36 -7.44 -8.36
C VAL A 8 3.35 -6.01 -7.81
N GLY A 9 4.08 -5.09 -8.43
CA GLY A 9 4.06 -3.68 -8.05
C GLY A 9 2.68 -3.05 -8.15
N ILE A 10 1.97 -3.25 -9.27
CA ILE A 10 0.61 -2.74 -9.49
C ILE A 10 -0.37 -3.29 -8.45
N VAL A 11 -0.37 -4.60 -8.23
CA VAL A 11 -1.26 -5.25 -7.26
C VAL A 11 -0.99 -4.74 -5.84
N SER A 12 0.28 -4.56 -5.48
CA SER A 12 0.66 -3.99 -4.18
C SER A 12 0.14 -2.57 -4.01
N ILE A 13 0.27 -1.73 -5.03
CA ILE A 13 -0.21 -0.35 -4.99
C ILE A 13 -1.74 -0.33 -4.84
N CYS A 14 -2.46 -1.18 -5.56
CA CYS A 14 -3.92 -1.31 -5.44
C CYS A 14 -4.34 -1.69 -4.01
N ILE A 15 -3.68 -2.68 -3.40
CA ILE A 15 -3.96 -3.09 -2.02
C ILE A 15 -3.67 -1.94 -1.05
N GLY A 16 -2.52 -1.27 -1.19
CA GLY A 16 -2.17 -0.11 -0.39
C GLY A 16 -3.20 1.01 -0.50
N PHE A 17 -3.70 1.29 -1.71
CA PHE A 17 -4.72 2.32 -1.91
C PHE A 17 -6.06 1.99 -1.24
N VAL A 18 -6.49 0.72 -1.31
CA VAL A 18 -7.72 0.27 -0.62
C VAL A 18 -7.57 0.43 0.89
N LEU A 19 -6.43 0.06 1.46
CA LEU A 19 -6.14 0.24 2.89
C LEU A 19 -6.12 1.72 3.29
N PHE A 20 -5.58 2.58 2.43
CA PHE A 20 -5.57 4.03 2.64
C PHE A 20 -6.99 4.60 2.66
N VAL A 21 -7.83 4.23 1.69
CA VAL A 21 -9.23 4.65 1.63
C VAL A 21 -10.00 4.12 2.84
N LEU A 22 -9.73 2.89 3.28
CA LEU A 22 -10.34 2.30 4.47
C LEU A 22 -9.91 3.01 5.76
N ALA A 23 -8.65 3.43 5.86
CA ALA A 23 -8.18 4.26 6.96
C ALA A 23 -8.87 5.63 6.95
N ALA A 24 -8.99 6.25 5.78
CA ALA A 24 -9.66 7.55 5.60
C ALA A 24 -11.18 7.50 5.83
N SER A 25 -11.84 6.38 5.54
CA SER A 25 -13.24 6.18 5.90
C SER A 25 -13.37 5.90 7.39
N GLY A 26 -12.44 5.15 7.98
CA GLY A 26 -12.39 4.90 9.43
C GLY A 26 -12.19 6.16 10.26
N THR A 27 -11.41 7.15 9.79
CA THR A 27 -11.31 8.46 10.48
C THR A 27 -12.66 9.19 10.49
N ARG A 28 -13.42 9.14 9.38
CA ARG A 28 -14.74 9.77 9.27
C ARG A 28 -15.83 9.01 10.03
N GLY A 29 -15.73 7.69 10.09
CA GLY A 29 -16.68 6.80 10.78
C GLY A 29 -16.46 6.68 12.28
N GLY A 30 -15.54 7.43 12.87
CA GLY A 30 -15.26 7.40 14.31
C GLY A 30 -14.65 6.09 14.79
N TRP A 31 -13.88 5.39 13.94
CA TRP A 31 -13.22 4.14 14.33
C TRP A 31 -12.14 4.40 15.39
N ASN A 32 -11.72 3.33 16.06
CA ASN A 32 -10.62 3.38 17.02
C ASN A 32 -9.37 3.97 16.37
N ARG A 33 -8.86 5.06 16.97
CA ARG A 33 -7.68 5.80 16.47
C ARG A 33 -6.48 4.90 16.20
N LYS A 34 -6.26 3.90 17.07
CA LYS A 34 -5.20 2.89 16.89
C LYS A 34 -5.38 2.10 15.59
N LEU A 35 -6.60 1.63 15.32
CA LEU A 35 -6.91 0.82 14.14
C LEU A 35 -6.70 1.62 12.86
N THR A 36 -7.16 2.87 12.84
CA THR A 36 -6.98 3.76 11.69
C THR A 36 -5.51 4.08 11.41
N ILE A 37 -4.71 4.34 12.45
CA ILE A 37 -3.26 4.58 12.30
C ILE A 37 -2.57 3.33 11.79
N THR A 38 -2.90 2.14 12.32
CA THR A 38 -2.30 0.89 11.86
C THR A 38 -2.61 0.63 10.38
N LEU A 39 -3.87 0.81 9.94
CA LEU A 39 -4.27 0.67 8.53
C LEU A 39 -3.52 1.68 7.65
N PHE A 40 -3.37 2.92 8.12
CA PHE A 40 -2.64 3.94 7.39
C PHE A 40 -1.16 3.59 7.24
N VAL A 41 -0.48 3.19 8.31
CA VAL A 41 0.92 2.74 8.25
C VAL A 41 1.07 1.55 7.31
N LEU A 42 0.17 0.57 7.39
CA LEU A 42 0.18 -0.59 6.49
C LEU A 42 0.02 -0.17 5.01
N SER A 43 -0.89 0.78 4.74
CA SER A 43 -1.08 1.32 3.38
C SER A 43 0.20 1.94 2.84
N VAL A 44 0.90 2.73 3.65
CA VAL A 44 2.16 3.38 3.26
C VAL A 44 3.23 2.34 2.95
N LEU A 45 3.35 1.28 3.76
CA LEU A 45 4.31 0.21 3.52
C LEU A 45 4.06 -0.48 2.17
N PHE A 46 2.81 -0.81 1.83
CA PHE A 46 2.47 -1.43 0.54
C PHE A 46 2.68 -0.49 -0.65
N LEU A 47 2.44 0.81 -0.47
CA LEU A 47 2.64 1.83 -1.50
C LEU A 47 4.11 2.19 -1.73
N THR A 48 4.99 1.92 -0.77
CA THR A 48 6.39 2.34 -0.81
C THR A 48 7.36 1.17 -0.87
N LEU A 49 7.38 0.28 0.13
CA LEU A 49 8.39 -0.77 0.23
C LEU A 49 8.38 -1.70 -0.97
N VAL A 50 7.20 -2.14 -1.43
CA VAL A 50 7.10 -3.10 -2.54
C VAL A 50 7.53 -2.50 -3.88
N PRO A 51 7.05 -1.32 -4.31
CA PRO A 51 7.54 -0.71 -5.55
C PRO A 51 9.00 -0.23 -5.43
N VAL A 52 9.46 0.18 -4.25
CA VAL A 52 10.88 0.55 -4.04
C VAL A 52 11.78 -0.67 -4.13
N THR A 53 11.44 -1.79 -3.48
CA THR A 53 12.25 -3.02 -3.61
C THR A 53 12.23 -3.50 -5.06
N GLY A 54 11.07 -3.50 -5.72
CA GLY A 54 10.99 -3.76 -7.15
C GLY A 54 11.97 -2.88 -7.93
N ALA A 55 11.86 -1.56 -7.82
CA ALA A 55 12.70 -0.62 -8.54
C ALA A 55 14.20 -0.82 -8.26
N VAL A 56 14.60 -1.05 -7.02
CA VAL A 56 16.01 -1.27 -6.65
C VAL A 56 16.53 -2.59 -7.23
N PHE A 57 15.76 -3.68 -7.16
CA PHE A 57 16.15 -4.96 -7.73
C PHE A 57 16.18 -4.95 -9.27
N PHE A 58 15.37 -4.13 -9.95
CA PHE A 58 15.47 -3.94 -11.41
C PHE A 58 16.59 -3.01 -11.85
N ALA A 59 17.11 -2.18 -10.95
CA ALA A 59 18.20 -1.26 -11.25
C ALA A 59 19.59 -1.88 -11.11
N THR A 60 19.70 -3.08 -10.52
CA THR A 60 20.93 -3.87 -10.38
C THR A 60 21.03 -4.95 -11.44
#